data_AF-A0A2A2F403-F1
#
_entry.id   AF-A0A2A2F403-F1
#
_cell.length_a   1.000
_cell.length_b   1.000
_cell.length_c   1.000
_cell.angle_alpha   90.00
_cell.angle_beta   90.00
_cell.angle_gamma   90.00
#
_symmetry.space_group_name_H-M   'P 1'
#
loop_
_entity.id
_entity.type
_entity.pdbx_description
1 polymer ?
#
loop_
_entity_poly.entity_id
_entity_poly.type
_entity_poly.pdbx_seq_one_letter_code
_entity_poly.pdbx_strand_id
1 'polypeptide(L)'
;MTMSPEGAPRQRGLVLLNKAEKLIIDLAPTIDKVPKHQRYRYAARLEDALWDLVARIIEAVASGQKSKIYRIEEQLRFIHSLLRHGAERKLVRPARVGEAAQQLREIGAMIGAWRKRLQ
;
A
#
# COMPACT_ATOMS: atom_id res chain seq x y z
N MET A 1 25.97 20.83 -4.25
CA MET A 1 25.66 19.94 -3.10
C MET A 1 25.25 18.59 -3.67
N THR A 2 26.25 17.76 -3.98
CA THR A 2 26.06 16.44 -4.59
C THR A 2 25.59 15.45 -3.53
N MET A 3 24.36 14.95 -3.67
CA MET A 3 23.80 13.98 -2.74
C MET A 3 24.54 12.65 -2.87
N SER A 4 25.11 12.15 -1.77
CA SER A 4 25.71 10.83 -1.73
C SER A 4 24.68 9.74 -2.04
N PRO A 5 25.01 8.74 -2.88
CA PRO A 5 24.08 7.68 -3.29
C PRO A 5 23.52 6.84 -2.13
N GLU A 6 24.18 6.82 -0.97
CA GLU A 6 23.70 6.16 0.27
C GLU A 6 22.46 6.83 0.91
N GLY A 7 22.20 8.12 0.64
CA GLY A 7 21.03 8.82 1.19
C GLY A 7 19.74 8.59 0.40
N ALA A 8 19.83 8.19 -0.87
CA ALA A 8 18.71 8.03 -1.77
C ALA A 8 17.71 6.90 -1.40
N PRO A 9 18.15 5.73 -0.86
CA PRO A 9 17.23 4.68 -0.41
C PRO A 9 16.37 5.12 0.78
N ARG A 10 16.96 5.82 1.76
CA ARG A 10 16.24 6.32 2.94
C ARG A 10 15.18 7.36 2.55
N GLN A 11 15.53 8.30 1.68
CA GLN A 11 14.57 9.30 1.19
C GLN A 11 13.42 8.68 0.40
N ARG A 12 13.67 7.67 -0.44
CA ARG A 12 12.58 6.95 -1.13
C ARG A 12 11.71 6.16 -0.18
N GLY A 13 12.30 5.53 0.84
CA GLY A 13 11.56 4.87 1.90
C GLY A 13 10.54 5.81 2.53
N LEU A 14 10.95 7.05 2.83
CA LEU A 14 10.07 8.10 3.34
C LEU A 14 8.97 8.50 2.34
N VAL A 15 9.27 8.62 1.04
CA VAL A 15 8.25 8.94 0.02
C VAL A 15 7.24 7.80 -0.15
N LEU A 16 7.69 6.54 -0.17
CA LEU A 16 6.83 5.36 -0.24
C LEU A 16 5.92 5.27 0.98
N LEU A 17 6.49 5.47 2.17
CA LEU A 17 5.76 5.49 3.43
C LEU A 17 4.66 6.57 3.41
N ASN A 18 5.02 7.81 3.07
CA ASN A 18 4.06 8.91 2.96
C ASN A 18 2.91 8.62 1.97
N LYS A 19 3.19 7.91 0.87
CA LYS A 19 2.15 7.53 -0.09
C LYS A 19 1.24 6.42 0.45
N ALA A 20 1.79 5.44 1.16
CA ALA A 20 0.99 4.40 1.80
C ALA A 20 0.07 4.98 2.89
N GLU A 21 0.57 5.91 3.71
CA GLU A 21 -0.22 6.61 4.72
C GLU A 21 -1.33 7.49 4.10
N LYS A 22 -1.01 8.20 3.01
CA LYS A 22 -2.02 8.96 2.25
C LYS A 22 -3.11 8.06 1.67
N LEU A 23 -2.76 6.87 1.19
CA LEU A 23 -3.74 5.89 0.71
C LEU A 23 -4.68 5.44 1.85
N ILE A 24 -4.17 5.24 3.07
CA ILE A 24 -5.00 4.93 4.24
C ILE A 24 -6.00 6.05 4.49
N ILE A 25 -5.52 7.30 4.54
CA ILE A 25 -6.36 8.48 4.79
C ILE A 25 -7.44 8.64 3.69
N ASP A 26 -7.07 8.45 2.42
CA ASP A 26 -8.00 8.52 1.30
C ASP A 26 -9.06 7.40 1.33
N LEU A 27 -8.70 6.20 1.79
CA LEU A 27 -9.64 5.09 1.91
C LEU A 27 -10.49 5.13 3.19
N ALA A 28 -10.10 5.88 4.23
CA ALA A 28 -10.81 5.94 5.51
C ALA A 28 -12.32 6.26 5.36
N PRO A 29 -12.74 7.29 4.59
CA PRO A 29 -14.17 7.56 4.39
C PRO A 29 -14.93 6.42 3.69
N THR A 30 -14.22 5.59 2.92
CA THR A 30 -14.80 4.41 2.26
C THR A 30 -14.97 3.27 3.26
N ILE A 31 -13.96 3.04 4.11
CA ILE A 31 -13.96 2.05 5.20
C ILE A 31 -15.06 2.37 6.22
N ASP A 32 -15.21 3.64 6.62
CA ASP A 32 -16.20 4.08 7.62
C ASP A 32 -17.64 3.85 7.18
N LYS A 33 -17.89 3.92 5.86
CA LYS A 33 -19.20 3.72 5.22
C LYS A 33 -19.56 2.25 5.03
N VAL A 34 -18.65 1.31 5.31
CA VAL A 34 -18.94 -0.13 5.22
C VAL A 34 -20.08 -0.48 6.20
N PRO A 35 -21.10 -1.27 5.79
CA PRO A 35 -22.22 -1.65 6.65
C PRO A 35 -21.76 -2.30 7.96
N LYS A 36 -22.48 -2.05 9.07
CA LYS A 36 -22.14 -2.52 10.42
C LYS A 36 -21.82 -4.02 10.49
N HIS A 37 -22.58 -4.85 9.77
CA HIS A 37 -22.39 -6.31 9.74
C HIS A 37 -21.10 -6.77 9.00
N GLN A 38 -20.43 -5.87 8.30
CA GLN A 38 -19.13 -6.09 7.64
C GLN A 38 -17.97 -5.31 8.29
N ARG A 39 -18.22 -4.48 9.31
CA ARG A 39 -17.19 -3.66 9.95
C ARG A 39 -16.06 -4.50 10.53
N TYR A 40 -16.40 -5.51 11.36
CA TYR A 40 -15.44 -6.44 11.95
C TYR A 40 -15.01 -7.59 11.00
N ARG A 41 -15.29 -7.46 9.70
CA ARG A 41 -14.95 -8.46 8.69
C ARG A 41 -14.16 -7.81 7.57
N TYR A 42 -14.88 -7.25 6.59
CA TYR A 42 -14.28 -6.62 5.43
C TYR A 42 -13.52 -5.34 5.79
N ALA A 43 -14.14 -4.44 6.57
CA ALA A 43 -13.54 -3.14 6.86
C ALA A 43 -12.24 -3.31 7.67
N ALA A 44 -12.29 -4.07 8.76
CA ALA A 44 -11.12 -4.42 9.57
C ALA A 44 -10.02 -5.09 8.73
N ARG A 45 -10.37 -6.08 7.89
CA ARG A 45 -9.38 -6.76 7.05
C ARG A 45 -8.71 -5.84 6.02
N LEU A 46 -9.45 -4.88 5.47
CA LEU A 46 -8.88 -3.90 4.55
C LEU A 46 -7.96 -2.92 5.31
N GLU A 47 -8.39 -2.43 6.46
CA GLU A 47 -7.61 -1.53 7.31
C GLU A 47 -6.31 -2.19 7.80
N ASP A 48 -6.38 -3.41 8.31
CA ASP A 48 -5.22 -4.20 8.72
C ASP A 48 -4.25 -4.41 7.54
N ALA A 49 -4.78 -4.71 6.34
CA ALA A 49 -3.96 -4.89 5.16
C ALA A 49 -3.22 -3.60 4.75
N LEU A 50 -3.87 -2.44 4.90
CA LEU A 50 -3.24 -1.16 4.59
C LEU A 50 -2.14 -0.81 5.61
N TRP A 51 -2.36 -1.07 6.91
CA TRP A 51 -1.32 -0.87 7.92
C TRP A 51 -0.17 -1.87 7.81
N ASP A 52 -0.44 -3.11 7.41
CA ASP A 52 0.60 -4.10 7.13
C ASP A 52 1.47 -3.69 5.92
N LEU A 53 0.92 -2.97 4.94
CA LEU A 53 1.71 -2.36 3.87
C LEU A 53 2.72 -1.35 4.43
N VAL A 54 2.28 -0.47 5.33
CA VAL A 54 3.15 0.50 6.02
C VAL A 54 4.25 -0.22 6.80
N ALA A 55 3.91 -1.22 7.60
CA ALA A 55 4.87 -2.00 8.38
C ALA A 55 5.93 -2.66 7.49
N ARG A 56 5.50 -3.29 6.39
CA ARG A 56 6.41 -3.95 5.42
C ARG A 56 7.34 -2.96 4.72
N ILE A 57 6.87 -1.74 4.43
CA ILE A 57 7.71 -0.68 3.87
C ILE A 57 8.81 -0.30 4.87
N ILE A 58 8.46 -0.08 6.12
CA ILE A 58 9.43 0.25 7.19
C ILE A 58 10.46 -0.87 7.34
N GLU A 59 10.01 -2.14 7.41
CA GLU A 59 10.90 -3.30 7.51
C GLU A 59 11.87 -3.41 6.32
N ALA A 60 11.37 -3.21 5.09
CA ALA A 60 12.19 -3.30 3.90
C ALA A 60 13.23 -2.18 3.84
N VAL A 61 12.86 -0.97 4.25
CA VAL A 61 13.78 0.19 4.30
C VAL A 61 14.85 -0.01 5.37
N ALA A 62 14.46 -0.51 6.56
CA ALA A 62 15.39 -0.74 7.66
C ALA A 62 16.35 -1.91 7.39
N SER A 63 15.87 -2.99 6.78
CA SER A 63 16.67 -4.20 6.55
C SER A 63 17.53 -4.15 5.28
N GLY A 64 17.12 -3.41 4.26
CA GLY A 64 17.75 -3.44 2.93
C GLY A 64 17.62 -4.77 2.19
N GLN A 65 16.87 -5.75 2.74
CA GLN A 65 16.77 -7.09 2.18
C GLN A 65 15.80 -7.15 1.00
N LYS A 66 16.27 -7.71 -0.12
CA LYS A 66 15.46 -7.87 -1.33
C LYS A 66 14.19 -8.69 -1.11
N SER A 67 14.25 -9.72 -0.26
CA SER A 67 13.10 -10.55 0.11
C SER A 67 11.95 -9.73 0.74
N LYS A 68 12.28 -8.69 1.51
CA LYS A 68 11.29 -7.80 2.13
C LYS A 68 10.58 -6.93 1.09
N ILE A 69 11.26 -6.56 0.01
CA ILE A 69 10.64 -5.81 -1.10
C ILE A 69 9.60 -6.64 -1.84
N TYR A 70 9.86 -7.92 -2.08
CA TYR A 70 8.86 -8.83 -2.65
C TYR A 70 7.61 -8.94 -1.77
N ARG A 71 7.77 -8.94 -0.44
CA ARG A 71 6.63 -8.95 0.48
C ARG A 71 5.78 -7.68 0.40
N ILE A 72 6.36 -6.53 0.09
CA ILE A 72 5.58 -5.31 -0.18
C ILE A 72 4.74 -5.49 -1.47
N GLU A 73 5.34 -6.05 -2.53
CA GLU A 73 4.62 -6.32 -3.79
C GLU A 73 3.46 -7.32 -3.59
N GLU A 74 3.65 -8.36 -2.76
CA GLU A 74 2.59 -9.29 -2.36
C GLU A 74 1.44 -8.57 -1.65
N GLN A 75 1.79 -7.67 -0.71
CA GLN A 75 0.79 -6.92 0.05
C GLN A 75 -0.03 -5.98 -0.85
N LEU A 76 0.59 -5.33 -1.84
CA LEU A 76 -0.14 -4.52 -2.82
C LEU A 76 -1.16 -5.35 -3.61
N ARG A 77 -0.78 -6.56 -4.04
CA ARG A 77 -1.71 -7.48 -4.74
C ARG A 77 -2.86 -7.90 -3.82
N PHE A 78 -2.57 -8.12 -2.54
CA PHE A 78 -3.59 -8.48 -1.57
C PHE A 78 -4.61 -7.34 -1.36
N ILE A 79 -4.15 -6.10 -1.18
CA ILE A 79 -5.02 -4.91 -1.07
C ILE A 79 -5.86 -4.73 -2.33
N HIS A 80 -5.27 -4.89 -3.52
CA HIS A 80 -6.01 -4.86 -4.79
C HIS A 80 -7.15 -5.89 -4.81
N SER A 81 -6.87 -7.12 -4.37
CA SER A 81 -7.87 -8.18 -4.29
C SER A 81 -9.00 -7.84 -3.33
N LEU A 82 -8.69 -7.29 -2.15
CA LEU A 82 -9.68 -6.85 -1.18
C LEU A 82 -10.57 -5.72 -1.72
N LEU A 83 -9.99 -4.72 -2.40
CA LEU A 83 -10.78 -3.64 -3.00
C LEU A 83 -11.72 -4.16 -4.09
N ARG A 84 -11.24 -5.05 -4.97
CA ARG A 84 -12.07 -5.71 -5.98
C ARG A 84 -13.20 -6.51 -5.34
N HIS A 85 -12.89 -7.30 -4.31
CA HIS A 85 -13.89 -8.07 -3.57
C HIS A 85 -14.95 -7.17 -2.93
N GLY A 86 -14.53 -6.04 -2.35
CA GLY A 86 -15.45 -5.03 -1.83
C GLY A 86 -16.38 -4.47 -2.89
N ALA A 87 -15.89 -4.25 -4.10
CA ALA A 87 -16.70 -3.80 -5.24
C ALA A 87 -17.74 -4.85 -5.64
N GLU A 88 -17.32 -6.11 -5.82
CA GLU A 88 -18.19 -7.24 -6.18
C GLU A 88 -19.30 -7.45 -5.15
N ARG A 89 -18.97 -7.23 -3.87
CA ARG A 89 -19.91 -7.32 -2.75
C ARG A 89 -20.72 -6.05 -2.51
N LYS A 90 -20.56 -5.02 -3.35
CA LYS A 90 -21.21 -3.69 -3.23
C LYS A 90 -20.92 -2.99 -1.90
N LEU A 91 -19.80 -3.30 -1.26
CA LEU A 91 -19.31 -2.66 -0.03
C LEU A 91 -18.50 -1.40 -0.35
N VAL A 92 -17.85 -1.37 -1.52
CA VAL A 92 -17.06 -0.24 -2.01
C VAL A 92 -17.57 0.15 -3.40
N ARG A 93 -17.65 1.45 -3.68
CA ARG A 93 -18.05 1.93 -5.01
C ARG A 93 -16.96 1.64 -6.04
N PRO A 94 -17.30 1.16 -7.26
CA PRO A 94 -16.30 0.88 -8.30
C PRO A 94 -15.36 2.07 -8.62
N ALA A 95 -15.89 3.30 -8.61
CA ALA A 95 -15.08 4.51 -8.80
C ALA A 95 -13.97 4.64 -7.74
N ARG A 96 -14.29 4.41 -6.46
CA ARG A 96 -13.30 4.43 -5.36
C ARG A 96 -12.26 3.34 -5.52
N VAL A 97 -12.63 2.16 -6.03
CA VAL A 97 -11.66 1.11 -6.36
C VAL A 97 -10.72 1.56 -7.49
N GLY A 98 -11.24 2.25 -8.50
CA GLY A 98 -10.42 2.80 -9.59
C GLY A 98 -9.39 3.83 -9.11
N GLU A 99 -9.82 4.76 -8.26
CA GLU A 99 -8.96 5.79 -7.65
C GLU A 99 -7.88 5.17 -6.74
N ALA A 100 -8.27 4.25 -5.87
CA ALA A 100 -7.32 3.51 -5.02
C ALA A 100 -6.36 2.65 -5.85
N ALA A 101 -6.84 2.02 -6.92
CA ALA A 101 -6.00 1.27 -7.84
C ALA A 101 -4.94 2.15 -8.55
N GLN A 102 -5.24 3.42 -8.83
CA GLN A 102 -4.26 4.34 -9.38
C GLN A 102 -3.14 4.65 -8.38
N GLN A 103 -3.50 4.88 -7.11
CA GLN A 103 -2.51 5.10 -6.04
C GLN A 103 -1.65 3.85 -5.80
N LEU A 104 -2.27 2.68 -5.75
CA LEU A 104 -1.55 1.39 -5.61
C LEU A 104 -0.61 1.13 -6.80
N ARG A 105 -1.01 1.47 -8.03
CA ARG A 105 -0.12 1.39 -9.21
C ARG A 105 1.09 2.30 -9.08
N GLU A 106 0.92 3.52 -8.59
CA GLU A 106 2.03 4.46 -8.38
C GLU A 106 3.01 3.91 -7.33
N ILE A 107 2.49 3.44 -6.18
CA ILE A 107 3.31 2.80 -5.13
C ILE A 107 4.03 1.57 -5.70
N GLY A 108 3.34 0.72 -6.46
CA GLY A 108 3.91 -0.45 -7.12
C GLY A 108 5.02 -0.13 -8.11
N ALA A 109 4.88 0.95 -8.90
CA ALA A 109 5.92 1.40 -9.83
C ALA A 109 7.19 1.84 -9.08
N MET A 110 7.04 2.56 -7.97
CA MET A 110 8.15 2.96 -7.11
C MET A 110 8.88 1.76 -6.48
N ILE A 111 8.12 0.77 -5.99
CA ILE A 111 8.69 -0.48 -5.45
C ILE A 111 9.40 -1.28 -6.54
N GLY A 112 8.81 -1.40 -7.73
CA GLY A 112 9.44 -2.09 -8.85
C GLY A 112 10.76 -1.44 -9.28
N ALA A 113 10.82 -0.09 -9.30
CA ALA A 113 12.05 0.65 -9.55
C ALA A 113 13.09 0.44 -8.45
N TRP A 114 12.67 0.34 -7.18
CA TRP A 114 13.55 0.01 -6.07
C TRP A 114 14.12 -1.40 -6.19
N ARG A 115 13.27 -2.40 -6.46
CA ARG A 115 13.67 -3.80 -6.64
C ARG A 115 14.72 -4.00 -7.73
N LYS A 116 14.54 -3.33 -8.88
CA LYS A 116 15.48 -3.39 -10.03
C LYS A 116 16.88 -2.87 -9.69
N ARG A 117 17.01 -1.93 -8.73
CA ARG A 117 18.30 -1.38 -8.31
C ARG A 117 19.07 -2.28 -7.34
N LEU A 118 18.40 -3.26 -6.74
CA LEU A 118 19.02 -4.30 -5.92
C LEU A 118 19.24 -5.58 -6.74
N GLN A 119 19.31 -5.46 -8.07
CA GLN A 119 19.74 -6.54 -8.96
C GLN A 119 21.23 -6.41 -9.23
#